data_AF-A0A0L0HDI6-F1
#
_entry.id   AF-A0A0L0HDI6-F1
#
_cell.length_a   1.000
_cell.length_b   1.000
_cell.length_c   1.000
_cell.angle_alpha   90.00
_cell.angle_beta   90.00
_cell.angle_gamma   90.00
#
_symmetry.space_group_name_H-M   'P 1'
#
loop_
_entity.id
_entity.type
_entity.pdbx_description
1 polymer ?
#
loop_
_entity_poly.entity_id
_entity_poly.type
_entity_poly.pdbx_seq_one_letter_code
_entity_poly.pdbx_strand_id
1 'polypeptide(L)'
;MSHHNVHSQLLTLSHSTLEAELPLLSDSPSSDSCSCGQVYHKITSLLRDKDEEIKVAAELGLTLLTKVRELEVDKEELELQLYEARKADTEKSRKLSETESALRILEEAVSRADCDNERKDKQIENLQKLLKREKDLNGKLEEKADLLSQELAKTKEGADIAIRERNKARSELKSIQAQREKVPRSKEVDMGKDQKINLNPKDEPPADTDVQMLLVLAKELQAANRNLRGDLKAAEERIYILENDISEANRLLHDSRLDQERLRTHVQDSASIVSTGSSPMTSVFGELENVIKRTRQHDDFALEDRATGTAVPAASDIQVPSTTESLQTSLHSQLQTLTRIGSQLRNRLNSTDPQCLNRKIRRSFDMRELSKLSNSVIENIKMDVKGLPLRFPVLKHSAGLPSLSELYIILLLPLVQLVQTLLDDICILRTTINDYALKMYDSIYQSSQLPPHAPVVPTPSERPPETLSKSRSLSNLTSYILPSATTVATWFSRKPPETISESTENEIPSPPPRRKAATFGATSGKRVFLQENS
;
A
#
# COMPACT_ATOMS: atom_id res chain seq x y z
N MET A 1 41.68 0.49 -43.31
CA MET A 1 41.93 -0.80 -44.00
C MET A 1 42.55 -0.65 -45.41
N SER A 2 43.45 0.31 -45.67
CA SER A 2 44.09 0.47 -47.00
C SER A 2 45.62 0.49 -46.99
N HIS A 3 46.29 0.17 -45.87
CA HIS A 3 47.76 0.19 -45.81
C HIS A 3 48.43 -1.19 -45.97
N HIS A 4 47.67 -2.30 -45.97
CA HIS A 4 48.29 -3.63 -46.11
C HIS A 4 48.68 -4.03 -47.53
N ASN A 5 48.19 -3.35 -48.57
CA ASN A 5 48.40 -3.81 -49.95
C ASN A 5 49.69 -3.29 -50.62
N VAL A 6 50.35 -2.27 -50.03
CA VAL A 6 51.59 -1.70 -50.60
C VAL A 6 52.82 -2.49 -50.18
N HIS A 7 52.79 -3.19 -49.03
CA HIS A 7 54.00 -3.79 -48.46
C HIS A 7 54.36 -5.16 -49.03
N SER A 8 53.40 -5.90 -49.61
CA SER A 8 53.67 -7.19 -50.25
C SER A 8 54.50 -7.07 -51.53
N GLN A 9 54.61 -5.88 -52.15
CA GLN A 9 55.35 -5.69 -53.40
C GLN A 9 56.84 -5.41 -53.20
N LEU A 10 57.26 -4.99 -51.99
CA LEU A 10 58.67 -4.64 -51.70
C LEU A 10 59.54 -5.84 -51.29
N LEU A 11 58.94 -6.94 -50.81
CA LEU A 11 59.67 -8.17 -50.48
C LEU A 11 59.92 -9.08 -51.68
N THR A 12 59.23 -8.87 -52.81
CA THR A 12 59.43 -9.63 -54.05
C THR A 12 60.54 -9.08 -54.96
N LEU A 13 61.14 -7.93 -54.62
CA LEU A 13 62.18 -7.28 -55.45
C LEU A 13 63.62 -7.50 -54.96
N SER A 14 63.84 -8.21 -53.85
CA SER A 14 65.18 -8.39 -53.26
C SER A 14 65.87 -9.73 -53.55
N HIS A 15 65.29 -10.61 -54.38
CA HIS A 15 65.85 -11.93 -54.66
C HIS A 15 66.21 -12.22 -56.13
N SER A 16 66.05 -11.27 -57.06
CA SER A 16 66.14 -11.58 -58.51
C SER A 16 67.25 -10.88 -59.31
N THR A 17 68.22 -10.18 -58.70
CA THR A 17 69.15 -9.34 -59.49
C THR A 17 70.63 -9.33 -59.06
N LEU A 18 71.15 -10.38 -58.40
CA LEU A 18 72.59 -10.50 -58.12
C LEU A 18 73.20 -11.89 -58.38
N GLU A 19 72.69 -12.61 -59.39
CA GLU A 19 73.46 -13.67 -60.06
C GLU A 19 73.98 -13.13 -61.39
N ALA A 20 74.86 -12.13 -61.33
CA ALA A 20 75.74 -11.84 -62.45
C ALA A 20 76.88 -12.86 -62.40
N GLU A 21 76.76 -13.90 -63.22
CA GLU A 21 77.80 -14.89 -63.47
C GLU A 21 79.11 -14.17 -63.85
N LEU A 22 80.04 -14.09 -62.89
CA LEU A 22 81.42 -13.74 -63.18
C LEU A 22 82.03 -14.90 -63.98
N PRO A 23 82.61 -14.64 -65.16
CA PRO A 23 83.20 -15.69 -65.97
C PRO A 23 84.36 -16.34 -65.22
N LEU A 24 84.27 -17.66 -65.06
CA LEU A 24 85.32 -18.56 -64.60
C LEU A 24 86.51 -18.48 -65.56
N LEU A 25 87.43 -17.54 -65.32
CA LEU A 25 88.78 -17.59 -65.86
C LEU A 25 89.56 -18.66 -65.11
N SER A 26 89.51 -19.85 -65.68
CA SER A 26 90.36 -20.98 -65.35
C SER A 26 91.74 -20.80 -65.99
N ASP A 27 92.73 -21.24 -65.23
CA ASP A 27 94.05 -21.73 -65.62
C ASP A 27 95.26 -20.77 -65.69
N SER A 28 96.08 -20.93 -64.64
CA SER A 28 97.56 -21.02 -64.64
C SER A 28 98.39 -19.71 -64.63
N PRO A 29 99.69 -19.72 -64.25
CA PRO A 29 100.50 -20.75 -63.58
C PRO A 29 101.13 -20.29 -62.24
N SER A 30 101.62 -21.26 -61.48
CA SER A 30 102.48 -21.12 -60.30
C SER A 30 103.65 -20.15 -60.53
N SER A 31 103.61 -18.98 -59.88
CA SER A 31 104.77 -18.09 -59.69
C SER A 31 104.78 -17.61 -58.24
N ASP A 32 105.17 -18.54 -57.36
CA ASP A 32 105.42 -18.30 -55.95
C ASP A 32 106.69 -17.46 -55.78
N SER A 33 106.63 -16.14 -56.05
CA SER A 33 107.57 -15.15 -55.47
C SER A 33 107.31 -13.67 -55.83
N CYS A 34 106.18 -13.31 -56.47
CA CYS A 34 105.88 -11.87 -56.65
C CYS A 34 105.27 -11.27 -55.37
N SER A 35 105.93 -10.24 -54.81
CA SER A 35 105.42 -9.43 -53.70
C SER A 35 104.03 -8.82 -53.97
N CYS A 36 103.63 -8.72 -55.24
CA CYS A 36 102.29 -8.33 -55.66
C CYS A 36 101.18 -9.31 -55.24
N GLY A 37 101.46 -10.62 -55.16
CA GLY A 37 100.49 -11.63 -54.72
C GLY A 37 100.17 -11.56 -53.23
N GLN A 38 101.16 -11.22 -52.39
CA GLN A 38 100.94 -11.05 -50.95
C GLN A 38 100.07 -9.83 -50.64
N VAL A 39 100.22 -8.73 -51.38
CA VAL A 39 99.36 -7.54 -51.26
C VAL A 39 97.93 -7.87 -51.69
N TYR A 40 97.75 -8.60 -52.79
CA TYR A 40 96.43 -9.04 -53.26
C TYR A 40 95.73 -9.95 -52.24
N HIS A 41 96.45 -10.92 -51.66
CA HIS A 41 95.91 -11.78 -50.59
C HIS A 41 95.53 -10.99 -49.34
N LYS A 42 96.32 -9.97 -48.95
CA LYS A 42 96.01 -9.12 -47.81
C LYS A 42 94.78 -8.25 -48.05
N ILE A 43 94.64 -7.67 -49.24
CA ILE A 43 93.47 -6.87 -49.62
C ILE A 43 92.21 -7.76 -49.69
N THR A 44 92.30 -8.94 -50.29
CA THR A 44 91.17 -9.88 -50.36
C THR A 44 90.76 -10.40 -48.98
N SER A 45 91.71 -10.64 -48.07
CA SER A 45 91.40 -10.97 -46.67
C SER A 45 90.67 -9.83 -45.97
N LEU A 46 91.16 -8.59 -46.08
CA LEU A 46 90.51 -7.43 -45.48
C LEU A 46 89.12 -7.17 -46.06
N LEU A 47 88.92 -7.38 -47.36
CA LEU A 47 87.61 -7.28 -47.99
C LEU A 47 86.65 -8.35 -47.45
N ARG A 48 87.10 -9.60 -47.30
CA ARG A 48 86.28 -10.66 -46.66
C ARG A 48 85.91 -10.32 -45.22
N ASP A 49 86.86 -9.82 -44.43
CA ASP A 49 86.59 -9.42 -43.05
C ASP A 49 85.54 -8.28 -42.99
N LYS A 50 85.62 -7.32 -43.93
CA LYS A 50 84.62 -6.26 -44.05
C LYS A 50 83.28 -6.74 -44.58
N ASP A 51 83.24 -7.71 -45.48
CA ASP A 51 82.00 -8.31 -45.95
C ASP A 51 81.29 -9.06 -44.82
N GLU A 52 82.02 -9.78 -43.95
CA GLU A 52 81.45 -10.42 -42.77
C GLU A 52 80.95 -9.39 -41.73
N GLU A 53 81.69 -8.30 -41.49
CA GLU A 53 81.20 -7.19 -40.65
C GLU A 53 79.90 -6.57 -41.20
N ILE A 54 79.83 -6.35 -42.53
CA ILE A 54 78.63 -5.82 -43.20
C ILE A 54 77.47 -6.80 -43.07
N LYS A 55 77.72 -8.11 -43.22
CA LYS A 55 76.70 -9.14 -43.07
C LYS A 55 76.14 -9.19 -41.65
N VAL A 56 77.00 -9.18 -40.64
CA VAL A 56 76.58 -9.13 -39.22
C VAL A 56 75.79 -7.84 -38.93
N ALA A 57 76.22 -6.70 -39.46
CA ALA A 57 75.50 -5.44 -39.32
C ALA A 57 74.12 -5.48 -40.00
N ALA A 58 74.00 -6.12 -41.16
CA ALA A 58 72.74 -6.31 -41.86
C ALA A 58 71.78 -7.25 -41.10
N GLU A 59 72.29 -8.37 -40.56
CA GLU A 59 71.52 -9.30 -39.72
C GLU A 59 71.03 -8.62 -38.43
N LEU A 60 71.89 -7.82 -37.78
CA LEU A 60 71.52 -7.02 -36.62
C LEU A 60 70.45 -5.97 -36.98
N GLY A 61 70.63 -5.27 -38.10
CA GLY A 61 69.66 -4.29 -38.61
C GLY A 61 68.30 -4.92 -38.88
N LEU A 62 68.26 -6.11 -39.49
CA LEU A 62 67.02 -6.85 -39.72
C LEU A 62 66.36 -7.29 -38.40
N THR A 63 67.16 -7.76 -37.44
CA THR A 63 66.66 -8.15 -36.11
C THR A 63 66.05 -6.96 -35.37
N LEU A 64 66.70 -5.79 -35.40
CA LEU A 64 66.18 -4.55 -34.82
C LEU A 64 64.89 -4.10 -35.49
N LEU A 65 64.81 -4.15 -36.83
CA LEU A 65 63.59 -3.82 -37.56
C LEU A 65 62.43 -4.76 -37.20
N THR A 66 62.68 -6.07 -37.08
CA THR A 66 61.67 -7.02 -36.62
C THR A 66 61.21 -6.70 -35.20
N LYS A 67 62.12 -6.36 -34.29
CA LYS A 67 61.77 -5.98 -32.91
C LYS A 67 60.97 -4.69 -32.83
N VAL A 68 61.30 -3.69 -33.66
CA VAL A 68 60.50 -2.45 -33.75
C VAL A 68 59.07 -2.75 -34.21
N ARG A 69 58.89 -3.62 -35.20
CA ARG A 69 57.54 -4.03 -35.66
C ARG A 69 56.75 -4.76 -34.58
N GLU A 70 57.38 -5.67 -33.84
CA GLU A 70 56.74 -6.34 -32.70
C GLU A 70 56.27 -5.31 -31.65
N LEU A 71 57.11 -4.34 -31.31
CA LEU A 71 56.76 -3.29 -30.35
C LEU A 71 55.66 -2.35 -30.87
N GLU A 72 55.56 -2.13 -32.18
CA GLU A 72 54.47 -1.38 -32.79
C GLU A 72 53.13 -2.12 -32.64
N VAL A 73 53.11 -3.44 -32.87
CA VAL A 73 51.93 -4.28 -32.65
C VAL A 73 51.53 -4.31 -31.17
N ASP A 74 52.49 -4.52 -30.27
CA ASP A 74 52.26 -4.51 -28.82
C ASP A 74 51.69 -3.15 -28.35
N LYS A 75 52.18 -2.04 -28.93
CA LYS A 75 51.67 -0.70 -28.64
C LYS A 75 50.21 -0.55 -29.09
N GLU A 76 49.87 -0.96 -30.31
CA GLU A 76 48.49 -0.92 -30.81
C GLU A 76 47.54 -1.77 -29.95
N GLU A 77 47.99 -2.95 -29.51
CA GLU A 77 47.22 -3.81 -28.60
C GLU A 77 46.98 -3.14 -27.24
N LEU A 78 48.02 -2.54 -26.65
CA LEU A 78 47.90 -1.81 -25.38
C LEU A 78 47.00 -0.57 -25.51
N GLU A 79 47.05 0.15 -26.64
CA GLU A 79 46.15 1.27 -26.91
C GLU A 79 44.68 0.82 -27.01
N LEU A 80 44.42 -0.33 -27.63
CA LEU A 80 43.09 -0.94 -27.68
C LEU A 80 42.61 -1.35 -26.29
N GLN A 81 43.45 -2.01 -25.49
CA GLN A 81 43.12 -2.39 -24.11
C GLN A 81 42.82 -1.16 -23.23
N LEU A 82 43.60 -0.08 -23.37
CA LEU A 82 43.33 1.19 -22.65
C LEU A 82 42.01 1.83 -23.07
N TYR A 83 41.67 1.76 -24.36
CA TYR A 83 40.38 2.26 -24.85
C TYR A 83 39.21 1.46 -24.26
N GLU A 84 39.28 0.12 -24.26
CA GLU A 84 38.26 -0.73 -23.67
C GLU A 84 38.11 -0.51 -22.16
N ALA A 85 39.22 -0.37 -21.44
CA ALA A 85 39.21 -0.07 -20.00
C ALA A 85 38.54 1.29 -19.71
N ARG A 86 38.82 2.32 -20.50
CA ARG A 86 38.16 3.64 -20.36
C ARG A 86 36.67 3.55 -20.67
N LYS A 87 36.27 2.79 -21.69
CA LYS A 87 34.85 2.56 -22.02
C LYS A 87 34.12 1.81 -20.90
N ALA A 88 34.77 0.84 -20.27
CA ALA A 88 34.22 0.12 -19.13
C ALA A 88 34.06 1.04 -17.90
N ASP A 89 35.01 1.95 -17.65
CA ASP A 89 34.97 2.88 -16.53
C ASP A 89 33.88 3.96 -16.70
N THR A 90 33.67 4.47 -17.92
CA THR A 90 32.57 5.41 -18.19
C THR A 90 31.21 4.74 -18.04
N GLU A 91 31.05 3.50 -18.48
CA GLU A 91 29.82 2.73 -18.29
C GLU A 91 29.57 2.41 -16.81
N LYS A 92 30.63 2.09 -16.05
CA LYS A 92 30.54 1.91 -14.59
C LYS A 92 30.12 3.20 -13.89
N SER A 93 30.69 4.34 -14.28
CA SER A 93 30.33 5.66 -13.75
C SER A 93 28.88 6.03 -14.07
N ARG A 94 28.40 5.69 -15.27
CA ARG A 94 26.99 5.86 -15.66
C ARG A 94 26.05 5.04 -14.78
N LYS A 95 26.34 3.74 -14.60
CA LYS A 95 25.57 2.86 -13.71
C LYS A 95 25.57 3.34 -12.27
N LEU A 96 26.70 3.84 -11.78
CA LEU A 96 26.82 4.41 -10.44
C LEU A 96 25.91 5.63 -10.30
N SER A 97 25.94 6.57 -11.26
CA SER A 97 25.05 7.73 -11.27
C SER A 97 23.55 7.34 -11.34
N GLU A 98 23.20 6.33 -12.11
CA GLU A 98 21.83 5.78 -12.16
C GLU A 98 21.41 5.23 -10.80
N THR A 99 22.27 4.46 -10.13
CA THR A 99 22.00 3.90 -8.80
C THR A 99 21.88 4.98 -7.72
N GLU A 100 22.70 6.03 -7.76
CA GLU A 100 22.60 7.17 -6.85
C GLU A 100 21.29 7.93 -7.05
N SER A 101 20.84 8.11 -8.29
CA SER A 101 19.55 8.75 -8.57
C SER A 101 18.37 7.92 -8.04
N ALA A 102 18.43 6.59 -8.17
CA ALA A 102 17.42 5.67 -7.63
C ALA A 102 17.40 5.69 -6.10
N LEU A 103 18.56 5.77 -5.45
CA LEU A 103 18.65 5.90 -3.99
C LEU A 103 18.01 7.20 -3.50
N ARG A 104 18.23 8.34 -4.17
CA ARG A 104 17.56 9.61 -3.81
C ARG A 104 16.04 9.52 -3.91
N ILE A 105 15.50 8.85 -4.94
CA ILE A 105 14.05 8.64 -5.08
C ILE A 105 13.51 7.80 -3.92
N LEU A 106 14.25 6.75 -3.51
CA LEU A 106 13.87 5.91 -2.37
C LEU A 106 13.92 6.70 -1.05
N GLU A 107 14.95 7.53 -0.82
CA GLU A 107 15.06 8.39 0.36
C GLU A 107 13.89 9.38 0.46
N GLU A 108 13.48 9.98 -0.68
CA GLU A 108 12.31 10.85 -0.73
C GLU A 108 11.01 10.08 -0.44
N ALA A 109 10.86 8.87 -0.98
CA ALA A 109 9.70 8.03 -0.72
C ALA A 109 9.59 7.61 0.75
N VAL A 110 10.72 7.29 1.41
CA VAL A 110 10.78 7.01 2.85
C VAL A 110 10.38 8.25 3.65
N SER A 111 10.92 9.42 3.30
CA SER A 111 10.57 10.68 3.97
C SER A 111 9.08 11.00 3.88
N ARG A 112 8.45 10.75 2.72
CA ARG A 112 7.00 10.90 2.55
C ARG A 112 6.21 9.91 3.41
N ALA A 113 6.67 8.66 3.48
CA ALA A 113 6.04 7.62 4.30
C ALA A 113 6.10 7.97 5.80
N ASP A 114 7.21 8.54 6.27
CA ASP A 114 7.37 9.00 7.65
C ASP A 114 6.40 10.15 7.98
N CYS A 115 6.25 11.14 7.09
CA CYS A 115 5.25 12.20 7.26
C CYS A 115 3.81 11.65 7.33
N ASP A 116 3.48 10.65 6.53
CA ASP A 116 2.15 10.03 6.57
C ASP A 116 1.94 9.18 7.83
N ASN A 117 2.99 8.55 8.35
CA ASN A 117 2.95 7.85 9.63
C ASN A 117 2.71 8.83 10.80
N GLU A 118 3.41 9.97 10.83
CA GLU A 118 3.16 11.01 11.84
C GLU A 118 1.72 11.54 11.82
N ARG A 119 1.13 11.68 10.61
CA ARG A 119 -0.29 12.06 10.47
C ARG A 119 -1.22 11.00 11.05
N LYS A 120 -0.95 9.71 10.80
CA LYS A 120 -1.73 8.60 11.36
C LYS A 120 -1.60 8.53 12.87
N ASP A 121 -0.41 8.76 13.42
CA ASP A 121 -0.19 8.77 14.86
C ASP A 121 -1.00 9.89 15.54
N LYS A 122 -1.04 11.08 14.95
CA LYS A 122 -1.92 12.17 15.41
C LYS A 122 -3.41 11.81 15.34
N GLN A 123 -3.84 11.09 14.29
CA GLN A 123 -5.21 10.60 14.19
C GLN A 123 -5.52 9.55 15.27
N ILE A 124 -4.59 8.63 15.54
CA ILE A 124 -4.72 7.63 16.60
C ILE A 124 -4.83 8.31 17.96
N GLU A 125 -4.00 9.32 18.24
CA GLU A 125 -4.06 10.11 19.48
C GLU A 125 -5.42 10.81 19.64
N ASN A 126 -5.95 11.40 18.56
CA ASN A 126 -7.27 12.03 18.56
C ASN A 126 -8.40 11.01 18.83
N LEU A 127 -8.35 9.84 18.20
CA LEU A 127 -9.30 8.76 18.44
C LEU A 127 -9.24 8.25 19.89
N GLN A 128 -8.05 8.13 20.46
CA GLN A 128 -7.87 7.76 21.88
C GLN A 128 -8.48 8.81 22.82
N LYS A 129 -8.33 10.11 22.51
CA LYS A 129 -8.98 11.20 23.27
C LYS A 129 -10.51 11.11 23.20
N LEU A 130 -11.08 10.81 22.03
CA LEU A 130 -12.52 10.62 21.86
C LEU A 130 -13.03 9.40 22.64
N LEU A 131 -12.34 8.26 22.54
CA LEU A 131 -12.68 7.05 23.28
C LEU A 131 -12.63 7.26 24.80
N LYS A 132 -11.69 8.07 25.30
CA LYS A 132 -11.64 8.45 26.72
C LYS A 132 -12.86 9.27 27.13
N ARG A 133 -13.24 10.28 26.33
CA ARG A 133 -14.44 11.10 26.59
C ARG A 133 -15.72 10.27 26.58
N GLU A 134 -15.83 9.31 25.66
CA GLU A 134 -16.97 8.40 25.59
C GLU A 134 -17.09 7.54 26.86
N LYS A 135 -15.97 6.98 27.34
CA LYS A 135 -15.95 6.24 28.61
C LYS A 135 -16.37 7.09 29.79
N ASP A 136 -15.89 8.34 29.87
CA ASP A 136 -16.27 9.27 30.94
C ASP A 136 -17.77 9.62 30.89
N LEU A 137 -18.34 9.77 29.68
CA LEU A 137 -19.78 10.01 29.49
C LEU A 137 -20.63 8.78 29.84
N ASN A 138 -20.19 7.59 29.44
CA ASN A 138 -20.87 6.34 29.78
C ASN A 138 -20.88 6.11 31.29
N GLY A 139 -19.77 6.38 31.99
CA GLY A 139 -19.72 6.31 33.45
C GLY A 139 -20.72 7.26 34.14
N LYS A 140 -20.89 8.49 33.62
CA LYS A 140 -21.90 9.44 34.12
C LYS A 140 -23.33 8.98 33.83
N LEU A 141 -23.56 8.35 32.67
CA LEU A 141 -24.87 7.81 32.32
C LEU A 141 -25.23 6.62 33.21
N GLU A 142 -24.27 5.74 33.51
CA GLU A 142 -24.42 4.62 34.42
C GLU A 142 -24.75 5.11 35.85
N GLU A 143 -24.01 6.08 36.38
CA GLU A 143 -24.31 6.72 37.67
C GLU A 143 -25.73 7.31 37.71
N LYS A 144 -26.16 7.96 36.63
CA LYS A 144 -27.53 8.51 36.53
C LYS A 144 -28.59 7.41 36.44
N ALA A 145 -28.30 6.31 35.75
CA ALA A 145 -29.20 5.15 35.67
C ALA A 145 -29.37 4.49 37.04
N ASP A 146 -28.31 4.40 37.83
CA ASP A 146 -28.36 3.90 39.20
C ASP A 146 -29.18 4.80 40.12
N LEU A 147 -29.01 6.12 40.02
CA LEU A 147 -29.82 7.10 40.76
C LEU A 147 -31.31 6.98 40.43
N LEU A 148 -31.65 6.90 39.14
CA LEU A 148 -33.04 6.71 38.71
C LEU A 148 -33.60 5.36 39.18
N SER A 149 -32.80 4.30 39.15
CA SER A 149 -33.20 2.98 39.66
C SER A 149 -33.47 3.02 41.17
N GLN A 150 -32.67 3.78 41.92
CA GLN A 150 -32.89 4.00 43.36
C GLN A 150 -34.16 4.82 43.64
N GLU A 151 -34.44 5.86 42.85
CA GLU A 151 -35.69 6.63 42.97
C GLU A 151 -36.92 5.78 42.61
N LEU A 152 -36.82 4.93 41.60
CA LEU A 152 -37.88 4.00 41.20
C LEU A 152 -38.14 2.97 42.32
N ALA A 153 -37.09 2.46 42.97
CA ALA A 153 -37.25 1.59 44.14
C ALA A 153 -37.95 2.29 45.31
N LYS A 154 -37.58 3.54 45.63
CA LYS A 154 -38.22 4.34 46.70
C LYS A 154 -39.69 4.63 46.40
N THR A 155 -40.01 5.01 45.15
CA THR A 155 -41.40 5.28 44.75
C THR A 155 -42.24 4.00 44.76
N LYS A 156 -41.69 2.86 44.35
CA LYS A 156 -42.34 1.55 44.46
C LYS A 156 -42.62 1.17 45.91
N GLU A 157 -41.65 1.34 46.81
CA GLU A 157 -41.85 1.09 48.24
C GLU A 157 -42.93 2.02 48.83
N GLY A 158 -42.92 3.30 48.47
CA GLY A 158 -43.97 4.25 48.86
C GLY A 158 -45.36 3.84 48.37
N ALA A 159 -45.47 3.37 47.12
CA ALA A 159 -46.71 2.85 46.56
C ALA A 159 -47.18 1.58 47.29
N ASP A 160 -46.28 0.65 47.60
CA ASP A 160 -46.61 -0.58 48.35
C ASP A 160 -47.12 -0.26 49.76
N ILE A 161 -46.54 0.73 50.44
CA ILE A 161 -47.02 1.22 51.74
C ILE A 161 -48.43 1.80 51.60
N ALA A 162 -48.67 2.68 50.63
CA ALA A 162 -49.98 3.28 50.39
C ALA A 162 -51.06 2.22 50.06
N ILE A 163 -50.70 1.18 49.30
CA ILE A 163 -51.58 0.03 49.03
C ILE A 163 -51.93 -0.72 50.32
N ARG A 164 -50.95 -0.99 51.21
CA ARG A 164 -51.19 -1.64 52.50
C ARG A 164 -52.12 -0.81 53.40
N GLU A 165 -51.88 0.50 53.50
CA GLU A 165 -52.72 1.40 54.29
C GLU A 165 -54.15 1.46 53.74
N ARG A 166 -54.31 1.55 52.42
CA ARG A 166 -55.63 1.49 51.77
C ARG A 166 -56.35 0.17 52.06
N ASN A 167 -55.64 -0.96 52.00
CA ASN A 167 -56.22 -2.27 52.31
C ASN A 167 -56.64 -2.39 53.78
N LYS A 168 -55.87 -1.82 54.71
CA LYS A 168 -56.22 -1.72 56.14
C LYS A 168 -57.45 -0.84 56.37
N ALA A 169 -57.49 0.35 55.77
CA ALA A 169 -58.66 1.22 55.85
C ALA A 169 -59.92 0.52 55.30
N ARG A 170 -59.77 -0.23 54.20
CA ARG A 170 -60.87 -1.00 53.59
C ARG A 170 -61.37 -2.14 54.49
N SER A 171 -60.49 -2.81 55.25
CA SER A 171 -60.91 -3.86 56.19
C SER A 171 -61.62 -3.27 57.42
N GLU A 172 -61.16 -2.13 57.93
CA GLU A 172 -61.83 -1.37 58.99
C GLU A 172 -63.24 -0.92 58.57
N LEU A 173 -63.37 -0.38 57.36
CA LEU A 173 -64.66 0.05 56.79
C LEU A 173 -65.65 -1.11 56.70
N LYS A 174 -65.19 -2.30 56.25
CA LYS A 174 -66.00 -3.53 56.24
C LYS A 174 -66.44 -3.94 57.65
N SER A 175 -65.58 -3.80 58.66
CA SER A 175 -65.93 -4.08 60.06
C SER A 175 -67.01 -3.14 60.57
N ILE A 176 -66.91 -1.83 60.28
CA ILE A 176 -67.93 -0.84 60.63
C ILE A 176 -69.26 -1.16 59.94
N GLN A 177 -69.24 -1.54 58.67
CA GLN A 177 -70.43 -1.91 57.92
C GLN A 177 -71.13 -3.14 58.52
N ALA A 178 -70.35 -4.17 58.89
CA ALA A 178 -70.85 -5.37 59.57
C ALA A 178 -71.43 -5.07 60.98
N GLN A 179 -70.90 -4.08 61.70
CA GLN A 179 -71.47 -3.61 62.96
C GLN A 179 -72.79 -2.85 62.75
N ARG A 180 -72.90 -2.04 61.69
CA ARG A 180 -74.14 -1.34 61.33
C ARG A 180 -75.28 -2.31 60.98
N GLU A 181 -74.99 -3.42 60.32
CA GLU A 181 -76.00 -4.44 59.99
C GLU A 181 -76.55 -5.20 61.23
N LYS A 182 -75.87 -5.11 62.39
CA LYS A 182 -76.34 -5.70 63.65
C LYS A 182 -77.25 -4.78 64.48
N VAL A 183 -77.50 -3.55 64.05
CA VAL A 183 -78.44 -2.64 64.72
C VAL A 183 -79.87 -2.97 64.26
N PRO A 184 -80.80 -3.33 65.18
CA PRO A 184 -82.16 -3.68 64.81
C PRO A 184 -82.88 -2.48 64.17
N ARG A 185 -83.37 -2.67 62.94
CA ARG A 185 -84.19 -1.70 62.21
C ARG A 185 -85.50 -1.47 62.94
N SER A 186 -85.58 -0.39 63.71
CA SER A 186 -86.85 0.15 64.22
C SER A 186 -87.53 1.00 63.14
N LYS A 187 -88.63 0.43 62.64
CA LYS A 187 -89.85 1.00 62.03
C LYS A 187 -89.75 2.29 61.19
N GLU A 188 -90.10 2.07 59.93
CA GLU A 188 -90.66 2.97 58.93
C GLU A 188 -91.43 4.18 59.49
N VAL A 189 -91.11 5.35 58.95
CA VAL A 189 -92.05 6.47 58.81
C VAL A 189 -91.99 6.93 57.35
N ASP A 190 -93.04 6.52 56.63
CA ASP A 190 -93.54 7.10 55.40
C ASP A 190 -93.87 8.59 55.60
N MET A 191 -93.56 9.45 54.64
CA MET A 191 -94.19 10.76 54.39
C MET A 191 -93.53 11.43 53.18
N GLY A 192 -94.33 11.68 52.14
CA GLY A 192 -93.91 12.30 50.90
C GLY A 192 -93.98 13.83 50.84
N LYS A 193 -94.11 14.29 49.59
CA LYS A 193 -94.40 15.65 49.08
C LYS A 193 -93.26 16.66 48.99
N ASP A 194 -93.01 17.03 47.73
CA ASP A 194 -92.90 18.39 47.20
C ASP A 194 -92.58 19.50 48.21
N GLN A 195 -91.35 20.04 48.13
CA GLN A 195 -91.10 21.44 48.48
C GLN A 195 -89.88 21.97 47.74
N LYS A 196 -90.14 22.93 46.84
CA LYS A 196 -89.17 23.95 46.41
C LYS A 196 -88.72 24.71 47.66
N ILE A 197 -87.47 24.52 48.08
CA ILE A 197 -86.84 25.36 49.10
C ILE A 197 -85.69 26.12 48.44
N ASN A 198 -85.91 27.43 48.40
CA ASN A 198 -84.93 28.47 48.14
C ASN A 198 -83.94 28.46 49.32
N LEU A 199 -82.71 27.99 49.13
CA LEU A 199 -81.65 28.00 50.15
C LEU A 199 -80.49 28.90 49.74
N ASN A 200 -80.35 29.90 50.59
CA ASN A 200 -79.23 30.80 50.81
C ASN A 200 -77.88 30.02 50.84
N PRO A 201 -76.79 30.54 50.24
CA PRO A 201 -75.50 29.86 50.18
C PRO A 201 -74.71 30.09 51.48
N LYS A 202 -74.98 29.32 52.52
CA LYS A 202 -74.16 29.22 53.74
C LYS A 202 -74.59 27.95 54.47
N ASP A 203 -74.04 26.81 54.06
CA ASP A 203 -73.79 25.64 54.91
C ASP A 203 -73.02 24.62 54.06
N GLU A 204 -71.83 24.25 54.54
CA GLU A 204 -70.88 23.37 53.88
C GLU A 204 -71.46 21.94 53.75
N PRO A 205 -71.43 21.34 52.55
CA PRO A 205 -71.78 19.94 52.39
C PRO A 205 -70.72 19.06 53.08
N PRO A 206 -71.12 17.91 53.67
CA PRO A 206 -70.17 16.98 54.25
C PRO A 206 -69.16 16.57 53.17
N ALA A 207 -67.88 16.76 53.49
CA ALA A 207 -66.76 16.49 52.62
C ALA A 207 -66.84 15.06 52.07
N ASP A 208 -67.35 14.95 50.85
CA ASP A 208 -67.50 13.70 50.13
C ASP A 208 -66.09 13.23 49.76
N THR A 209 -65.52 12.38 50.62
CA THR A 209 -64.12 11.94 50.59
C THR A 209 -63.72 11.37 49.23
N ASP A 210 -64.66 10.77 48.50
CA ASP A 210 -64.43 10.24 47.16
C ASP A 210 -64.23 11.35 46.12
N VAL A 211 -64.93 12.48 46.26
CA VAL A 211 -64.75 13.66 45.40
C VAL A 211 -63.40 14.32 45.67
N GLN A 212 -62.96 14.41 46.93
CA GLN A 212 -61.61 14.88 47.25
C GLN A 212 -60.52 13.97 46.71
N MET A 213 -60.67 12.65 46.82
CA MET A 213 -59.71 11.68 46.28
C MET A 213 -59.61 11.75 44.74
N LEU A 214 -60.74 11.87 44.04
CA LEU A 214 -60.76 12.08 42.59
C LEU A 214 -60.09 13.39 42.20
N LEU A 215 -60.26 14.46 42.99
CA LEU A 215 -59.61 15.74 42.76
C LEU A 215 -58.08 15.66 42.91
N VAL A 216 -57.60 14.89 43.89
CA VAL A 216 -56.15 14.64 44.10
C VAL A 216 -55.59 13.84 42.93
N LEU A 217 -56.26 12.76 42.53
CA LEU A 217 -55.81 11.92 41.41
C LEU A 217 -55.79 12.70 40.08
N ALA A 218 -56.79 13.57 39.86
CA ALA A 218 -56.82 14.47 38.71
C ALA A 218 -55.65 15.45 38.71
N LYS A 219 -55.26 15.99 39.89
CA LYS A 219 -54.09 16.87 40.02
C LYS A 219 -52.77 16.12 39.77
N GLU A 220 -52.63 14.90 40.27
CA GLU A 220 -51.45 14.06 40.03
C GLU A 220 -51.31 13.69 38.55
N LEU A 221 -52.41 13.27 37.90
CA LEU A 221 -52.44 13.04 36.45
C LEU A 221 -52.09 14.30 35.67
N GLN A 222 -52.60 15.46 36.08
CA GLN A 222 -52.27 16.73 35.43
C GLN A 222 -50.79 17.10 35.61
N ALA A 223 -50.19 16.81 36.78
CA ALA A 223 -48.76 17.02 37.03
C ALA A 223 -47.89 16.05 36.20
N ALA A 224 -48.25 14.76 36.15
CA ALA A 224 -47.56 13.77 35.33
C ALA A 224 -47.60 14.15 33.84
N ASN A 225 -48.74 14.63 33.35
CA ASN A 225 -48.89 15.07 31.96
C ASN A 225 -48.05 16.32 31.66
N ARG A 226 -47.89 17.25 32.63
CA ARG A 226 -46.96 18.38 32.50
C ARG A 226 -45.50 17.92 32.45
N ASN A 227 -45.12 16.95 33.28
CA ASN A 227 -43.76 16.40 33.28
C ASN A 227 -43.45 15.69 31.96
N LEU A 228 -44.35 14.83 31.47
CA LEU A 228 -44.20 14.15 30.17
C LEU A 228 -44.10 15.14 29.01
N ARG A 229 -44.84 16.26 29.04
CA ARG A 229 -44.68 17.33 28.04
C ARG A 229 -43.32 18.03 28.15
N GLY A 230 -42.80 18.20 29.37
CA GLY A 230 -41.45 18.72 29.60
C GLY A 230 -40.37 17.79 29.03
N ASP A 231 -40.48 16.49 29.30
CA ASP A 231 -39.55 15.48 28.81
C ASP A 231 -39.62 15.33 27.28
N LEU A 232 -40.82 15.39 26.70
CA LEU A 232 -41.02 15.39 25.25
C LEU A 232 -40.29 16.59 24.61
N LYS A 233 -40.48 17.79 25.16
CA LYS A 233 -39.82 19.01 24.66
C LYS A 233 -38.30 18.94 24.79
N ALA A 234 -37.79 18.37 25.88
CA ALA A 234 -36.36 18.16 26.07
C ALA A 234 -35.78 17.11 25.09
N ALA A 235 -36.57 16.09 24.73
CA ALA A 235 -36.19 15.12 23.72
C ALA A 235 -36.18 15.75 22.31
N GLU A 236 -37.17 16.57 21.98
CA GLU A 236 -37.22 17.34 20.72
C GLU A 236 -35.98 18.26 20.57
N GLU A 237 -35.59 18.95 21.64
CA GLU A 237 -34.39 19.80 21.64
C GLU A 237 -33.09 19.00 21.43
N ARG A 238 -32.99 17.79 22.00
CA ARG A 238 -31.84 16.90 21.77
C ARG A 238 -31.78 16.38 20.34
N ILE A 239 -32.93 16.02 19.75
CA ILE A 239 -33.01 15.60 18.35
C ILE A 239 -32.53 16.73 17.45
N TYR A 240 -32.99 17.96 17.69
CA TYR A 240 -32.56 19.14 16.94
C TYR A 240 -31.04 19.38 17.01
N ILE A 241 -30.43 19.23 18.20
CA ILE A 241 -28.96 19.35 18.35
C ILE A 241 -28.25 18.26 17.55
N LEU A 242 -28.70 17.01 17.63
CA LEU A 242 -28.09 15.90 16.90
C LEU A 242 -28.22 16.05 15.38
N GLU A 243 -29.34 16.56 14.88
CA GLU A 243 -29.51 16.85 13.45
C GLU A 243 -28.53 17.92 12.96
N ASN A 244 -28.25 18.92 13.81
CA ASN A 244 -27.28 19.96 13.51
C ASN A 244 -25.83 19.40 13.50
N ASP A 245 -25.48 18.56 14.48
CA ASP A 245 -24.16 17.90 14.55
C ASP A 245 -23.93 16.97 13.34
N ILE A 246 -24.96 16.21 12.92
CA ILE A 246 -24.90 15.37 11.71
C ILE A 246 -24.70 16.23 10.45
N SER A 247 -25.38 17.37 10.38
CA SER A 247 -25.24 18.31 9.26
C SER A 247 -23.84 18.91 9.19
N GLU A 248 -23.26 19.28 10.34
CA GLU A 248 -21.87 19.76 10.43
C GLU A 248 -20.86 18.68 10.04
N ALA A 249 -21.03 17.45 10.53
CA ALA A 249 -20.18 16.31 10.17
C ALA A 249 -20.21 16.01 8.66
N ASN A 250 -21.38 16.06 8.04
CA ASN A 250 -21.52 15.89 6.59
C ASN A 250 -20.83 17.02 5.81
N ARG A 251 -20.88 18.26 6.31
CA ARG A 251 -20.15 19.39 5.71
C ARG A 251 -18.64 19.16 5.75
N LEU A 252 -18.11 18.74 6.90
CA LEU A 252 -16.68 18.45 7.06
C LEU A 252 -16.21 17.30 6.17
N LEU A 253 -17.03 16.24 6.01
CA LEU A 253 -16.74 15.15 5.07
C LEU A 253 -16.71 15.62 3.62
N HIS A 254 -17.63 16.50 3.25
CA HIS A 254 -17.66 17.09 1.91
C HIS A 254 -16.42 17.96 1.64
N ASP A 255 -16.05 18.82 2.59
CA ASP A 255 -14.84 19.66 2.50
C ASP A 255 -13.58 18.81 2.38
N SER A 256 -13.46 17.75 3.19
CA SER A 256 -12.34 16.79 3.10
C SER A 256 -12.25 16.09 1.75
N ARG A 257 -13.40 15.77 1.13
CA ARG A 257 -13.46 15.17 -0.21
C ARG A 257 -12.99 16.15 -1.29
N LEU A 258 -13.38 17.43 -1.20
CA LEU A 258 -12.90 18.47 -2.10
C LEU A 258 -11.39 18.67 -1.98
N ASP A 259 -10.84 18.65 -0.76
CA ASP A 259 -9.40 18.75 -0.57
C ASP A 259 -8.64 17.55 -1.13
N GLN A 260 -9.17 16.32 -1.00
CA GLN A 260 -8.61 15.15 -1.68
C GLN A 260 -8.63 15.29 -3.21
N GLU A 261 -9.68 15.87 -3.77
CA GLU A 261 -9.81 16.09 -5.21
C GLU A 261 -8.84 17.16 -5.69
N ARG A 262 -8.65 18.26 -4.94
CA ARG A 262 -7.60 19.26 -5.19
C ARG A 262 -6.19 18.68 -5.12
N LEU A 263 -5.92 17.79 -4.16
CA LEU A 263 -4.65 17.08 -4.08
C LEU A 263 -4.42 16.19 -5.31
N ARG A 264 -5.46 15.50 -5.78
CA ARG A 264 -5.38 14.69 -7.02
C ARG A 264 -5.07 15.55 -8.24
N THR A 265 -5.77 16.67 -8.43
CA THR A 265 -5.50 17.58 -9.56
C THR A 265 -4.10 18.14 -9.46
N HIS A 266 -3.64 18.55 -8.27
CA HIS A 266 -2.29 19.09 -8.10
C HIS A 266 -1.20 18.05 -8.40
N VAL A 267 -1.39 16.78 -8.03
CA VAL A 267 -0.47 15.69 -8.40
C VAL A 267 -0.47 15.45 -9.91
N GLN A 268 -1.63 15.50 -10.55
CA GLN A 268 -1.78 15.32 -11.98
C GLN A 268 -1.13 16.49 -12.77
N ASP A 269 -1.31 17.72 -12.31
CA ASP A 269 -0.69 18.92 -12.89
C ASP A 269 0.82 18.91 -12.67
N SER A 270 1.29 18.52 -11.48
CA SER A 270 2.73 18.40 -11.20
C SER A 270 3.39 17.31 -12.05
N ALA A 271 2.71 16.20 -12.30
CA ALA A 271 3.17 15.17 -13.21
C ALA A 271 3.24 15.66 -14.67
N SER A 272 2.38 16.59 -15.08
CA SER A 272 2.43 17.19 -16.42
C SER A 272 3.59 18.19 -16.59
N ILE A 273 3.96 18.92 -15.52
CA ILE A 273 5.05 19.92 -15.56
C ILE A 273 6.43 19.26 -15.54
N VAL A 274 6.58 18.09 -14.90
CA VAL A 274 7.85 17.32 -14.95
C VAL A 274 8.11 16.75 -16.35
N SER A 275 7.12 16.72 -17.24
CA SER A 275 7.28 16.28 -18.64
C SER A 275 7.90 17.34 -19.58
N THR A 276 8.16 18.57 -19.12
CA THR A 276 8.78 19.63 -19.94
C THR A 276 10.16 20.09 -19.41
N GLY A 277 10.64 19.52 -18.32
CA GLY A 277 12.00 19.75 -17.81
C GLY A 277 13.03 18.92 -18.55
N SER A 278 13.83 19.57 -19.41
CA SER A 278 14.88 18.97 -20.22
C SER A 278 15.83 18.08 -19.40
N SER A 279 15.74 16.77 -19.59
CA SER A 279 16.75 15.80 -19.18
C SER A 279 17.20 15.02 -20.43
N PRO A 280 18.49 14.69 -20.60
CA PRO A 280 19.06 14.26 -21.90
C PRO A 280 18.61 12.86 -22.37
N MET A 281 17.73 12.18 -21.64
CA MET A 281 17.24 10.82 -21.93
C MET A 281 16.10 10.77 -22.96
N THR A 282 15.54 11.90 -23.40
CA THR A 282 14.51 11.96 -24.46
C THR A 282 15.07 11.94 -25.89
N SER A 283 16.37 11.69 -26.08
CA SER A 283 17.00 11.54 -27.41
C SER A 283 16.35 10.45 -28.26
N VAL A 284 15.82 9.38 -27.66
CA VAL A 284 15.19 8.28 -28.41
C VAL A 284 13.81 8.65 -28.95
N PHE A 285 13.06 9.49 -28.23
CA PHE A 285 11.77 10.00 -28.71
C PHE A 285 11.92 11.17 -29.71
N GLY A 286 12.97 11.99 -29.55
CA GLY A 286 13.34 13.02 -30.53
C GLY A 286 13.83 12.42 -31.86
N GLU A 287 14.56 11.30 -31.82
CA GLU A 287 14.91 10.56 -33.04
C GLU A 287 13.68 9.94 -33.72
N LEU A 288 12.70 9.43 -32.96
CA LEU A 288 11.47 8.90 -33.54
C LEU A 288 10.64 9.99 -34.23
N GLU A 289 10.56 11.20 -33.65
CA GLU A 289 9.88 12.34 -34.29
C GLU A 289 10.63 12.82 -35.55
N ASN A 290 11.97 12.74 -35.55
CA ASN A 290 12.80 13.03 -36.72
C ASN A 290 12.71 11.93 -37.80
N VAL A 291 12.53 10.66 -37.43
CA VAL A 291 12.29 9.54 -38.36
C VAL A 291 10.91 9.66 -39.01
N ILE A 292 9.88 10.05 -38.24
CA ILE A 292 8.52 10.35 -38.77
C ILE A 292 8.53 11.58 -39.68
N LYS A 293 9.34 12.60 -39.37
CA LYS A 293 9.53 13.77 -40.25
C LYS A 293 10.33 13.43 -41.52
N ARG A 294 11.31 12.51 -41.46
CA ARG A 294 12.06 12.05 -42.65
C ARG A 294 11.27 11.12 -43.56
N THR A 295 10.42 10.24 -43.04
CA THR A 295 9.56 9.39 -43.89
C THR A 295 8.49 10.22 -44.61
N ARG A 296 8.00 11.31 -44.02
CA ARG A 296 7.08 12.24 -44.71
C ARG A 296 7.73 13.07 -45.82
N GLN A 297 9.05 13.23 -45.82
CA GLN A 297 9.77 13.97 -46.88
C GLN A 297 10.26 13.07 -48.03
N HIS A 298 10.17 11.74 -47.89
CA HIS A 298 10.67 10.82 -48.90
C HIS A 298 9.62 10.34 -49.91
N ASP A 299 8.33 10.69 -49.71
CA ASP A 299 7.23 10.35 -50.62
C ASP A 299 6.97 11.43 -51.69
N ASP A 300 7.65 12.58 -51.64
CA ASP A 300 7.49 13.68 -52.62
C ASP A 300 8.53 13.69 -53.76
N PHE A 301 9.39 12.67 -53.85
CA PHE A 301 10.47 12.61 -54.85
C PHE A 301 10.46 11.33 -55.71
N ALA A 302 9.33 11.05 -56.35
CA ALA A 302 9.31 10.13 -57.49
C ALA A 302 8.04 10.33 -58.33
N LEU A 303 7.97 11.38 -59.15
CA LEU A 303 7.10 11.44 -60.33
C LEU A 303 7.47 12.66 -61.20
N GLU A 304 8.58 12.57 -61.91
CA GLU A 304 8.75 13.28 -63.17
C GLU A 304 9.15 12.29 -64.27
N ASP A 305 8.59 12.53 -65.45
CA ASP A 305 8.73 11.85 -66.74
C ASP A 305 8.00 10.53 -67.00
N ARG A 306 6.76 10.64 -67.53
CA ARG A 306 6.49 10.20 -68.91
C ARG A 306 5.19 10.79 -69.48
N ALA A 307 5.34 11.53 -70.57
CA ALA A 307 4.25 12.00 -71.43
C ALA A 307 3.51 10.84 -72.13
N THR A 308 2.19 10.94 -72.24
CA THR A 308 1.41 11.00 -73.49
C THR A 308 -0.07 10.77 -73.18
N GLY A 309 -0.92 11.63 -73.74
CA GLY A 309 -2.33 11.69 -73.38
C GLY A 309 -3.15 10.49 -73.84
N THR A 310 -4.19 10.18 -73.07
CA THR A 310 -5.45 9.65 -73.58
C THR A 310 -6.54 9.99 -72.56
N ALA A 311 -7.55 10.72 -73.00
CA ALA A 311 -8.69 11.09 -72.18
C ALA A 311 -9.65 9.91 -72.02
N VAL A 312 -9.87 9.42 -70.79
CA VAL A 312 -11.04 8.62 -70.36
C VAL A 312 -11.21 8.74 -68.82
N PRO A 313 -12.35 8.36 -68.23
CA PRO A 313 -13.38 9.25 -67.72
C PRO A 313 -13.38 9.37 -66.19
N ALA A 314 -14.20 10.29 -65.69
CA ALA A 314 -14.50 10.51 -64.28
C ALA A 314 -14.80 9.21 -63.52
N ALA A 315 -13.83 8.75 -62.72
CA ALA A 315 -13.99 7.70 -61.73
C ALA A 315 -14.04 8.36 -60.35
N SER A 316 -15.26 8.33 -59.80
CA SER A 316 -15.66 8.26 -58.39
C SER A 316 -14.59 8.48 -57.33
N ASP A 317 -14.86 9.44 -56.43
CA ASP A 317 -14.25 9.59 -55.10
C ASP A 317 -14.05 8.24 -54.40
N ILE A 318 -12.86 7.66 -54.53
CA ILE A 318 -12.39 6.60 -53.65
C ILE A 318 -11.83 7.33 -52.42
N GLN A 319 -12.69 7.54 -51.42
CA GLN A 319 -12.24 7.87 -50.07
C GLN A 319 -11.28 6.76 -49.60
N VAL A 320 -9.98 7.02 -49.68
CA VAL A 320 -8.96 6.20 -49.02
C VAL A 320 -9.23 6.32 -47.52
N PRO A 321 -9.68 5.25 -46.83
CA PRO A 321 -9.92 5.32 -45.40
C PRO A 321 -8.61 5.67 -44.70
N SER A 322 -8.64 6.69 -43.84
CA SER A 322 -7.54 7.15 -43.00
C SER A 322 -7.02 6.00 -42.13
N THR A 323 -6.01 5.29 -42.62
CA THR A 323 -5.41 4.08 -42.02
C THR A 323 -4.82 4.31 -40.62
N THR A 324 -4.61 5.56 -40.21
CA THR A 324 -4.07 5.92 -38.89
C THR A 324 -5.07 5.74 -37.74
N GLU A 325 -6.37 5.98 -37.96
CA GLU A 325 -7.39 5.89 -36.90
C GLU A 325 -7.70 4.44 -36.52
N SER A 326 -7.66 3.51 -37.48
CA SER A 326 -7.88 2.09 -37.21
C SER A 326 -6.76 1.48 -36.34
N LEU A 327 -5.57 2.08 -36.34
CA LEU A 327 -4.41 1.60 -35.60
C LEU A 327 -4.42 2.06 -34.16
N GLN A 328 -4.74 3.33 -33.94
CA GLN A 328 -4.91 3.87 -32.60
C GLN A 328 -6.02 3.13 -31.85
N THR A 329 -7.14 2.86 -32.52
CA THR A 329 -8.25 2.09 -31.95
C THR A 329 -7.85 0.64 -31.63
N SER A 330 -7.07 -0.03 -32.49
CA SER A 330 -6.54 -1.38 -32.23
C SER A 330 -5.58 -1.42 -31.04
N LEU A 331 -4.59 -0.53 -30.98
CA LEU A 331 -3.65 -0.46 -29.85
C LEU A 331 -4.38 -0.13 -28.54
N HIS A 332 -5.32 0.80 -28.58
CA HIS A 332 -6.14 1.16 -27.43
C HIS A 332 -6.96 -0.04 -26.93
N SER A 333 -7.58 -0.80 -27.83
CA SER A 333 -8.31 -2.02 -27.49
C SER A 333 -7.42 -3.08 -26.82
N GLN A 334 -6.18 -3.23 -27.29
CA GLN A 334 -5.21 -4.14 -26.70
C GLN A 334 -4.74 -3.68 -25.31
N LEU A 335 -4.47 -2.39 -25.11
CA LEU A 335 -4.13 -1.81 -23.81
C LEU A 335 -5.28 -1.93 -22.80
N GLN A 336 -6.53 -1.71 -23.24
CA GLN A 336 -7.72 -1.98 -22.42
C GLN A 336 -7.82 -3.46 -22.04
N THR A 337 -7.52 -4.36 -22.98
CA THR A 337 -7.50 -5.80 -22.72
C THR A 337 -6.44 -6.17 -21.69
N LEU A 338 -5.22 -5.61 -21.79
CA LEU A 338 -4.15 -5.79 -20.81
C LEU A 338 -4.56 -5.28 -19.42
N THR A 339 -5.15 -4.09 -19.36
CA THR A 339 -5.65 -3.49 -18.11
C THR A 339 -6.75 -4.34 -17.46
N ARG A 340 -7.69 -4.83 -18.27
CA ARG A 340 -8.76 -5.73 -17.82
C ARG A 340 -8.21 -7.04 -17.28
N ILE A 341 -7.28 -7.68 -17.99
CA ILE A 341 -6.68 -8.94 -17.53
C ILE A 341 -5.85 -8.70 -16.27
N GLY A 342 -5.02 -7.66 -16.24
CA GLY A 342 -4.19 -7.30 -15.08
C GLY A 342 -5.03 -7.03 -13.84
N SER A 343 -6.15 -6.29 -13.97
CA SER A 343 -7.07 -6.05 -12.85
C SER A 343 -7.78 -7.33 -12.37
N GLN A 344 -8.18 -8.23 -13.28
CA GLN A 344 -8.74 -9.53 -12.92
C GLN A 344 -7.73 -10.40 -12.15
N LEU A 345 -6.48 -10.48 -12.61
CA LEU A 345 -5.42 -11.24 -11.94
C LEU A 345 -5.09 -10.64 -10.58
N ARG A 346 -4.99 -9.31 -10.48
CA ARG A 346 -4.79 -8.60 -9.20
C ARG A 346 -5.94 -8.87 -8.22
N ASN A 347 -7.19 -8.85 -8.67
CA ASN A 347 -8.34 -9.12 -7.80
C ASN A 347 -8.33 -10.57 -7.30
N ARG A 348 -7.94 -11.52 -8.15
CA ARG A 348 -7.74 -12.92 -7.74
C ARG A 348 -6.60 -13.06 -6.73
N LEU A 349 -5.47 -12.37 -6.93
CA LEU A 349 -4.36 -12.34 -5.97
C LEU A 349 -4.78 -11.75 -4.62
N ASN A 350 -5.56 -10.67 -4.61
CA ASN A 350 -6.07 -10.10 -3.35
C ASN A 350 -7.00 -11.08 -2.61
N SER A 351 -7.67 -11.97 -3.35
CA SER A 351 -8.52 -13.00 -2.76
C SER A 351 -7.76 -14.21 -2.21
N THR A 352 -6.45 -14.34 -2.44
CA THR A 352 -5.64 -15.45 -1.90
C THR A 352 -5.19 -15.21 -0.47
N ASP A 353 -5.34 -14.00 0.08
CA ASP A 353 -5.04 -13.72 1.48
C ASP A 353 -5.79 -14.70 2.40
N PRO A 354 -5.11 -15.46 3.28
CA PRO A 354 -5.74 -16.42 4.19
C PRO A 354 -6.91 -15.84 4.99
N GLN A 355 -6.85 -14.55 5.36
CA GLN A 355 -7.95 -13.89 6.07
C GLN A 355 -9.16 -13.66 5.17
N CYS A 356 -8.94 -13.19 3.94
CA CYS A 356 -9.99 -13.02 2.93
C CYS A 356 -10.62 -14.37 2.58
N LEU A 357 -9.79 -15.41 2.43
CA LEU A 357 -10.19 -16.77 2.11
C LEU A 357 -11.07 -17.35 3.23
N ASN A 358 -10.65 -17.19 4.49
CA ASN A 358 -11.40 -17.61 5.67
C ASN A 358 -12.76 -16.89 5.76
N ARG A 359 -12.79 -15.56 5.57
CA ARG A 359 -14.04 -14.78 5.53
C ARG A 359 -14.99 -15.25 4.42
N LYS A 360 -14.45 -15.62 3.26
CA LYS A 360 -15.24 -16.05 2.09
C LYS A 360 -15.84 -17.44 2.28
N ILE A 361 -15.10 -18.38 2.88
CA ILE A 361 -15.57 -19.77 3.06
C ILE A 361 -16.42 -19.91 4.33
N ARG A 362 -16.40 -18.93 5.25
CA ARG A 362 -17.23 -18.88 6.48
C ARG A 362 -17.09 -20.13 7.36
N ARG A 363 -15.91 -20.75 7.36
CA ARG A 363 -15.57 -21.92 8.19
C ARG A 363 -14.24 -21.67 8.87
N SER A 364 -14.11 -22.08 10.13
CA SER A 364 -12.83 -22.05 10.85
C SER A 364 -11.90 -23.13 10.28
N PHE A 365 -11.17 -22.80 9.23
CA PHE A 365 -10.09 -23.65 8.74
C PHE A 365 -8.84 -23.49 9.61
N ASP A 366 -8.09 -24.58 9.75
CA ASP A 366 -6.71 -24.53 10.22
C ASP A 366 -5.89 -23.65 9.26
N MET A 367 -5.01 -22.83 9.81
CA MET A 367 -4.05 -22.02 9.05
C MET A 367 -3.24 -22.88 8.07
N ARG A 368 -2.96 -24.15 8.41
CA ARG A 368 -2.28 -25.09 7.50
C ARG A 368 -3.08 -25.36 6.22
N GLU A 369 -4.39 -25.55 6.34
CA GLU A 369 -5.27 -25.80 5.20
C GLU A 369 -5.50 -24.52 4.40
N LEU A 370 -5.65 -23.37 5.07
CA LEU A 370 -5.77 -22.07 4.40
C LEU A 370 -4.52 -21.71 3.59
N SER A 371 -3.32 -21.91 4.14
CA SER A 371 -2.08 -21.65 3.41
C SER A 371 -1.92 -22.59 2.21
N LYS A 372 -2.27 -23.88 2.34
CA LYS A 372 -2.27 -24.83 1.21
C LYS A 372 -3.25 -24.40 0.11
N LEU A 373 -4.47 -24.04 0.49
CA LEU A 373 -5.50 -23.59 -0.45
C LEU A 373 -5.09 -22.26 -1.12
N SER A 374 -4.54 -21.32 -0.35
CA SER A 374 -4.01 -20.07 -0.87
C SER A 374 -2.90 -20.30 -1.90
N ASN A 375 -1.89 -21.12 -1.55
CA ASN A 375 -0.78 -21.46 -2.46
C ASN A 375 -1.29 -22.16 -3.73
N SER A 376 -2.28 -23.04 -3.63
CA SER A 376 -2.91 -23.66 -4.80
C SER A 376 -3.58 -22.64 -5.73
N VAL A 377 -4.28 -21.64 -5.18
CA VAL A 377 -4.87 -20.56 -5.98
C VAL A 377 -3.79 -19.67 -6.59
N ILE A 378 -2.70 -19.38 -5.86
CA ILE A 378 -1.55 -18.61 -6.37
C ILE A 378 -0.91 -19.33 -7.55
N GLU A 379 -0.68 -20.65 -7.47
CA GLU A 379 -0.11 -21.42 -8.59
C GLU A 379 -1.00 -21.37 -9.85
N ASN A 380 -2.32 -21.46 -9.69
CA ASN A 380 -3.25 -21.27 -10.81
C ASN A 380 -3.15 -19.87 -11.42
N ILE A 381 -3.00 -18.83 -10.59
CA ILE A 381 -2.79 -17.45 -11.09
C ILE A 381 -1.43 -17.34 -11.80
N LYS A 382 -0.39 -17.96 -11.27
CA LYS A 382 0.96 -17.96 -11.87
C LYS A 382 0.95 -18.59 -13.26
N MET A 383 0.17 -19.65 -13.46
CA MET A 383 -0.06 -20.22 -14.79
C MET A 383 -0.76 -19.25 -15.75
N ASP A 384 -1.77 -18.51 -15.27
CA ASP A 384 -2.43 -17.48 -16.07
C ASP A 384 -1.50 -16.31 -16.43
N VAL A 385 -0.62 -15.91 -15.50
CA VAL A 385 0.42 -14.87 -15.69
C VAL A 385 1.43 -15.33 -16.74
N LYS A 386 1.89 -16.58 -16.69
CA LYS A 386 2.77 -17.16 -17.72
C LYS A 386 2.10 -17.24 -19.09
N GLY A 387 0.79 -17.41 -19.13
CA GLY A 387 -0.01 -17.39 -20.36
C GLY A 387 -0.33 -16.00 -20.89
N LEU A 388 0.02 -14.92 -20.18
CA LEU A 388 -0.31 -13.54 -20.56
C LEU A 388 0.19 -13.19 -21.97
N PRO A 389 1.46 -13.47 -22.36
CA PRO A 389 1.96 -13.15 -23.69
C PRO A 389 1.21 -13.87 -24.82
N LEU A 390 0.68 -15.07 -24.56
CA LEU A 390 -0.07 -15.83 -25.56
C LEU A 390 -1.42 -15.18 -25.93
N ARG A 391 -1.95 -14.32 -25.05
CA ARG A 391 -3.20 -13.57 -25.28
C ARG A 391 -3.00 -12.33 -26.14
N PHE A 392 -1.74 -11.95 -26.38
CA PHE A 392 -1.33 -10.84 -27.21
C PHE A 392 -0.60 -11.43 -28.42
N PRO A 393 -1.35 -11.96 -29.42
CA PRO A 393 -0.73 -12.57 -30.58
C PRO A 393 0.13 -11.52 -31.28
N VAL A 394 1.43 -11.80 -31.39
CA VAL A 394 2.34 -11.03 -32.24
C VAL A 394 1.73 -11.08 -33.63
N LEU A 395 1.26 -9.93 -34.12
CA LEU A 395 0.74 -9.80 -35.48
C LEU A 395 1.88 -10.17 -36.42
N LYS A 396 1.86 -11.42 -36.88
CA LYS A 396 2.80 -11.93 -37.87
C LYS A 396 2.69 -11.01 -39.07
N HIS A 397 3.81 -10.42 -39.48
CA HIS A 397 3.90 -9.44 -40.56
C HIS A 397 3.04 -9.89 -41.75
N SER A 398 1.89 -9.26 -41.97
CA SER A 398 1.25 -9.31 -43.28
C SER A 398 2.20 -8.58 -44.23
N ALA A 399 2.54 -9.25 -45.33
CA ALA A 399 3.75 -9.07 -46.12
C ALA A 399 3.89 -7.74 -46.90
N GLY A 400 3.46 -6.60 -46.35
CA GLY A 400 3.52 -5.32 -47.06
C GLY A 400 3.65 -4.04 -46.22
N LEU A 401 3.49 -4.07 -44.89
CA LEU A 401 3.58 -2.84 -44.06
C LEU A 401 4.47 -3.08 -42.81
N PRO A 402 5.79 -2.79 -42.91
CA PRO A 402 6.74 -3.02 -41.82
C PRO A 402 6.51 -2.14 -40.57
N SER A 403 5.84 -0.99 -40.68
CA SER A 403 5.82 0.02 -39.62
C SER A 403 4.95 -0.29 -38.39
N LEU A 404 3.96 -1.19 -38.50
CA LEU A 404 2.94 -1.37 -37.45
C LEU A 404 3.26 -2.49 -36.47
N SER A 405 3.85 -3.55 -36.99
CA SER A 405 4.31 -4.64 -36.16
C SER A 405 5.52 -4.21 -35.33
N GLU A 406 6.35 -3.29 -35.84
CA GLU A 406 7.45 -2.69 -35.09
C GLU A 406 6.96 -1.92 -33.85
N LEU A 407 5.98 -1.03 -33.98
CA LEU A 407 5.42 -0.29 -32.84
C LEU A 407 4.81 -1.23 -31.78
N TYR A 408 4.14 -2.29 -32.21
CA TYR A 408 3.59 -3.31 -31.32
C TYR A 408 4.69 -4.06 -30.55
N ILE A 409 5.76 -4.44 -31.25
CA ILE A 409 6.93 -5.13 -30.69
C ILE A 409 7.71 -4.20 -29.75
N ILE A 410 7.81 -2.91 -30.06
CA ILE A 410 8.58 -1.93 -29.28
C ILE A 410 7.83 -1.52 -28.01
N LEU A 411 6.51 -1.33 -28.08
CA LEU A 411 5.75 -0.75 -26.96
C LEU A 411 4.94 -1.78 -26.17
N LEU A 412 4.09 -2.55 -26.85
CA LEU A 412 3.12 -3.40 -26.16
C LEU A 412 3.78 -4.65 -25.57
N LEU A 413 4.69 -5.29 -26.32
CA LEU A 413 5.32 -6.52 -25.87
C LEU A 413 6.16 -6.31 -24.59
N PRO A 414 7.03 -5.27 -24.48
CA PRO A 414 7.75 -5.00 -23.24
C PRO A 414 6.82 -4.63 -22.09
N LEU A 415 5.71 -3.95 -22.36
CA LEU A 415 4.71 -3.63 -21.33
C LEU A 415 4.02 -4.90 -20.80
N VAL A 416 3.64 -5.83 -21.70
CA VAL A 416 3.06 -7.13 -21.32
C VAL A 416 4.07 -7.93 -20.49
N GLN A 417 5.35 -7.95 -20.89
CA GLN A 417 6.42 -8.60 -20.14
C GLN A 417 6.63 -7.95 -18.76
N LEU A 418 6.61 -6.63 -18.67
CA LEU A 418 6.73 -5.92 -17.39
C LEU A 418 5.57 -6.27 -16.45
N VAL A 419 4.33 -6.24 -16.96
CA VAL A 419 3.14 -6.64 -16.19
C VAL A 419 3.24 -8.11 -15.75
N GLN A 420 3.74 -8.99 -16.62
CA GLN A 420 3.97 -10.39 -16.30
C GLN A 420 4.98 -10.55 -15.17
N THR A 421 6.15 -9.92 -15.25
CA THR A 421 7.19 -9.98 -14.22
C THR A 421 6.67 -9.46 -12.89
N LEU A 422 6.01 -8.30 -12.88
CA LEU A 422 5.45 -7.72 -11.65
C LEU A 422 4.39 -8.63 -11.01
N LEU A 423 3.52 -9.26 -11.82
CA LEU A 423 2.54 -10.19 -11.29
C LEU A 423 3.18 -11.49 -10.77
N ASP A 424 4.24 -11.98 -11.41
CA ASP A 424 5.00 -13.15 -10.95
C ASP A 424 5.70 -12.88 -9.61
N ASP A 425 6.35 -11.71 -9.48
CA ASP A 425 6.97 -11.25 -8.24
C ASP A 425 5.95 -11.16 -7.09
N ILE A 426 4.75 -10.64 -7.37
CA ILE A 426 3.66 -10.59 -6.39
C ILE A 426 3.22 -12.00 -5.99
N CYS A 427 3.16 -12.96 -6.93
CA CYS A 427 2.85 -14.36 -6.63
C CYS A 427 3.89 -14.99 -5.70
N ILE A 428 5.19 -14.76 -5.99
CA ILE A 428 6.31 -15.25 -5.17
C ILE A 428 6.23 -14.66 -3.75
N LEU A 429 6.01 -13.34 -3.65
CA LEU A 429 5.92 -12.65 -2.38
C LEU A 429 4.74 -13.18 -1.54
N ARG A 430 3.58 -13.38 -2.16
CA ARG A 430 2.39 -13.93 -1.48
C ARG A 430 2.63 -15.36 -0.97
N THR A 431 3.27 -16.20 -1.76
CA THR A 431 3.63 -17.56 -1.35
C THR A 431 4.58 -17.51 -0.13
N THR A 432 5.59 -16.63 -0.18
CA THR A 432 6.55 -16.44 0.92
C THR A 432 5.86 -15.97 2.21
N ILE A 433 4.91 -15.04 2.10
CA ILE A 433 4.12 -14.56 3.24
C ILE A 433 3.29 -15.69 3.84
N ASN A 434 2.66 -16.53 3.01
CA ASN A 434 1.88 -17.68 3.48
C ASN A 434 2.77 -18.69 4.22
N ASP A 435 3.95 -18.98 3.69
CA ASP A 435 4.92 -19.90 4.31
C ASP A 435 5.44 -19.35 5.63
N TYR A 436 5.65 -18.03 5.72
CA TYR A 436 6.04 -17.36 6.95
C TYR A 436 4.92 -17.40 8.01
N ALA A 437 3.68 -17.09 7.61
CA ALA A 437 2.52 -17.18 8.48
C ALA A 437 2.30 -18.60 9.01
N LEU A 438 2.54 -19.61 8.16
CA LEU A 438 2.48 -21.02 8.54
C LEU A 438 3.55 -21.38 9.57
N LYS A 439 4.82 -20.97 9.36
CA LYS A 439 5.90 -21.19 10.33
C LYS A 439 5.64 -20.51 11.67
N MET A 440 5.11 -19.29 11.65
CA MET A 440 4.72 -18.58 12.88
C MET A 440 3.60 -19.33 13.61
N TYR A 441 2.57 -19.78 12.89
CA TYR A 441 1.50 -20.57 13.46
C TYR A 441 2.02 -21.87 14.09
N ASP A 442 2.91 -22.60 13.40
CA ASP A 442 3.50 -23.83 13.90
C ASP A 442 4.33 -23.61 15.17
N SER A 443 5.07 -22.50 15.26
CA SER A 443 5.82 -22.13 16.47
C SER A 443 4.88 -21.83 17.65
N ILE A 444 3.80 -21.07 17.42
CA ILE A 444 2.77 -20.81 18.44
C ILE A 444 2.08 -22.10 18.87
N TYR A 445 1.78 -22.98 17.92
CA TYR A 445 1.14 -24.26 18.19
C TYR A 445 2.06 -25.18 19.01
N GLN A 446 3.34 -25.31 18.65
CA GLN A 446 4.34 -26.08 19.40
C GLN A 446 4.53 -25.54 20.82
N SER A 447 4.62 -24.21 20.97
CA SER A 447 4.72 -23.58 22.30
C SER A 447 3.47 -23.78 23.15
N SER A 448 2.29 -23.90 22.54
CA SER A 448 1.04 -24.21 23.26
C SER A 448 0.88 -25.69 23.64
N GLN A 449 1.57 -26.60 22.94
CA GLN A 449 1.54 -28.03 23.22
C GLN A 449 2.51 -28.47 24.32
N LEU A 450 3.50 -27.63 24.66
CA LEU A 450 4.33 -27.87 25.84
C LEU A 450 3.39 -27.92 27.06
N PRO A 451 3.38 -29.03 27.83
CA PRO A 451 2.54 -29.13 29.01
C PRO A 451 2.82 -27.91 29.89
N PRO A 452 1.79 -27.23 30.41
CA PRO A 452 2.00 -26.09 31.31
C PRO A 452 2.94 -26.59 32.39
N HIS A 453 4.17 -26.06 32.40
CA HIS A 453 5.24 -26.52 33.26
C HIS A 453 4.65 -26.76 34.65
N ALA A 454 4.76 -28.01 35.12
CA ALA A 454 4.37 -28.38 36.46
C ALA A 454 4.83 -27.28 37.41
N PRO A 455 3.96 -26.82 38.33
CA PRO A 455 4.22 -25.64 39.16
C PRO A 455 5.63 -25.75 39.70
N VAL A 456 6.48 -24.81 39.29
CA VAL A 456 7.83 -24.66 39.82
C VAL A 456 7.63 -24.39 41.30
N VAL A 457 7.71 -25.46 42.10
CA VAL A 457 7.78 -25.36 43.55
C VAL A 457 8.98 -24.45 43.79
N PRO A 458 8.79 -23.27 44.42
CA PRO A 458 9.91 -22.42 44.74
C PRO A 458 10.76 -23.16 45.77
N THR A 459 11.80 -23.84 45.31
CA THR A 459 12.83 -24.40 46.18
C THR A 459 13.50 -23.20 46.86
N PRO A 460 13.37 -23.03 48.18
CA PRO A 460 14.09 -21.99 48.88
C PRO A 460 15.54 -22.45 49.03
N SER A 461 16.47 -21.51 48.85
CA SER A 461 17.93 -21.67 49.01
C SER A 461 18.69 -21.93 47.71
N GLU A 462 19.16 -20.85 47.08
CA GLU A 462 20.60 -20.57 47.01
C GLU A 462 20.82 -19.12 46.55
N ARG A 463 21.65 -18.39 47.32
CA ARG A 463 22.11 -17.03 46.99
C ARG A 463 23.03 -17.08 45.76
N PRO A 464 22.87 -16.20 44.76
CA PRO A 464 23.83 -16.11 43.68
C PRO A 464 25.09 -15.36 44.15
N PRO A 465 26.31 -15.81 43.80
CA PRO A 465 27.52 -15.03 43.99
C PRO A 465 27.56 -13.91 42.93
N GLU A 466 27.90 -12.71 43.39
CA GLU A 466 28.28 -11.59 42.54
C GLU A 466 29.56 -11.92 41.78
N THR A 467 29.48 -12.06 40.46
CA THR A 467 30.62 -11.78 39.59
C THR A 467 30.20 -11.08 38.31
N LEU A 468 30.68 -9.85 38.21
CA LEU A 468 30.89 -9.07 36.99
C LEU A 468 31.38 -9.93 35.81
N SER A 469 30.78 -9.79 34.63
CA SER A 469 31.43 -9.19 33.45
C SER A 469 30.64 -9.35 32.14
N LYS A 470 30.33 -8.20 31.54
CA LYS A 470 30.29 -7.88 30.09
C LYS A 470 29.94 -9.03 29.12
N SER A 471 28.69 -9.07 28.68
CA SER A 471 28.36 -9.48 27.30
C SER A 471 27.49 -8.41 26.63
N ARG A 472 28.01 -7.85 25.54
CA ARG A 472 27.35 -6.87 24.68
C ARG A 472 26.00 -7.40 24.20
N SER A 473 24.98 -6.58 24.40
CA SER A 473 23.63 -6.68 23.85
C SER A 473 23.66 -6.70 22.32
N LEU A 474 23.06 -7.74 21.73
CA LEU A 474 22.55 -7.78 20.35
C LEU A 474 21.02 -7.88 20.39
N SER A 475 20.37 -6.92 21.07
CA SER A 475 18.92 -6.91 21.26
C SER A 475 18.18 -5.80 20.51
N ASN A 476 18.84 -5.09 19.58
CA ASN A 476 18.27 -3.88 18.95
C ASN A 476 17.94 -4.01 17.45
N LEU A 477 17.84 -5.21 16.87
CA LEU A 477 17.52 -5.37 15.43
C LEU A 477 16.23 -6.14 15.12
N THR A 478 15.41 -6.47 16.13
CA THR A 478 14.16 -7.22 15.94
C THR A 478 12.89 -6.50 16.42
N SER A 479 12.97 -5.19 16.71
CA SER A 479 11.84 -4.42 17.26
C SER A 479 10.95 -3.73 16.22
N TYR A 480 11.21 -3.87 14.92
CA TYR A 480 10.34 -3.35 13.88
C TYR A 480 9.80 -4.51 13.04
N ILE A 481 8.47 -4.59 12.98
CA ILE A 481 7.66 -5.62 12.31
C ILE A 481 7.46 -6.93 13.11
N LEU A 482 6.93 -6.86 14.33
CA LEU A 482 6.09 -7.94 14.87
C LEU A 482 5.06 -7.36 15.85
N PRO A 483 3.76 -7.63 15.69
CA PRO A 483 2.81 -7.51 16.80
C PRO A 483 3.28 -8.43 17.91
N SER A 484 3.35 -7.93 19.15
CA SER A 484 3.62 -8.75 20.34
C SER A 484 2.81 -10.06 20.30
N ALA A 485 3.41 -11.18 20.72
CA ALA A 485 2.74 -12.49 20.78
C ALA A 485 1.39 -12.44 21.53
N THR A 486 1.22 -11.48 22.44
CA THR A 486 -0.03 -11.18 23.16
C THR A 486 -1.16 -10.69 22.24
N THR A 487 -0.84 -9.94 21.19
CA THR A 487 -1.80 -9.42 20.20
C THR A 487 -2.30 -10.52 19.27
N VAL A 488 -1.46 -11.50 18.94
CA VAL A 488 -1.86 -12.67 18.15
C VAL A 488 -2.69 -13.64 18.99
N ALA A 489 -2.35 -13.85 20.27
CA ALA A 489 -3.12 -14.73 21.17
C ALA A 489 -4.55 -14.22 21.47
N THR A 490 -4.74 -12.90 21.54
CA THR A 490 -6.06 -12.26 21.70
C THR A 490 -6.92 -12.37 20.44
N TRP A 491 -6.33 -12.53 19.25
CA TRP A 491 -7.05 -12.71 18.00
C TRP A 491 -7.64 -14.12 17.84
N PHE A 492 -7.00 -15.14 18.40
CA PHE A 492 -7.46 -16.54 18.33
C PHE A 492 -8.34 -16.98 19.52
N SER A 493 -8.41 -16.19 20.60
CA SER A 493 -9.15 -16.56 21.82
C SER A 493 -10.60 -16.08 21.90
N ARG A 494 -11.18 -15.51 20.84
CA ARG A 494 -12.63 -15.22 20.82
C ARG A 494 -13.41 -16.51 20.64
N LYS A 495 -13.74 -17.18 21.75
CA LYS A 495 -14.83 -18.17 21.78
C LYS A 495 -16.13 -17.50 21.29
N PRO A 496 -16.98 -18.20 20.52
CA PRO A 496 -18.33 -17.72 20.24
C PRO A 496 -19.11 -17.59 21.56
N PRO A 497 -20.05 -16.63 21.67
CA PRO A 497 -20.87 -16.49 22.87
C PRO A 497 -21.72 -17.75 23.04
N GLU A 498 -21.41 -18.52 24.08
CA GLU A 498 -22.27 -19.60 24.54
C GLU A 498 -23.57 -18.99 25.06
N THR A 499 -24.68 -19.50 24.52
CA THR A 499 -26.03 -19.21 24.93
C THR A 499 -26.26 -19.57 26.41
N ILE A 500 -26.90 -18.62 27.08
CA ILE A 500 -27.40 -18.59 28.46
C ILE A 500 -27.98 -19.94 28.93
N SER A 501 -27.61 -20.34 30.15
CA SER A 501 -28.48 -21.14 31.02
C SER A 501 -28.42 -20.60 32.46
N GLU A 502 -29.60 -20.52 33.07
CA GLU A 502 -29.98 -19.92 34.35
C GLU A 502 -29.45 -20.64 35.61
N SER A 503 -29.66 -19.94 36.74
CA SER A 503 -29.56 -20.34 38.16
C SER A 503 -28.12 -20.31 38.74
N THR A 504 -27.84 -19.72 39.91
CA THR A 504 -28.59 -19.71 41.17
C THR A 504 -28.07 -18.60 42.10
N GLU A 505 -28.89 -18.25 43.09
CA GLU A 505 -28.66 -17.36 44.24
C GLU A 505 -27.26 -17.45 44.90
N ASN A 506 -26.72 -16.31 45.36
CA ASN A 506 -26.50 -16.06 46.80
C ASN A 506 -25.72 -14.75 47.12
N GLU A 507 -26.25 -14.11 48.17
CA GLU A 507 -25.61 -13.34 49.24
C GLU A 507 -24.68 -12.13 48.98
N ILE A 508 -25.14 -11.03 49.57
CA ILE A 508 -24.51 -9.73 49.81
C ILE A 508 -23.46 -9.84 50.93
N PRO A 509 -22.37 -9.05 50.87
CA PRO A 509 -22.05 -8.25 52.04
C PRO A 509 -21.80 -6.77 51.71
N SER A 510 -22.40 -5.91 52.54
CA SER A 510 -22.35 -4.45 52.52
C SER A 510 -20.93 -3.88 52.71
N PRO A 511 -20.61 -2.72 52.09
CA PRO A 511 -19.50 -1.88 52.53
C PRO A 511 -19.98 -0.64 53.34
N PRO A 512 -19.09 -0.05 54.17
CA PRO A 512 -19.42 0.89 55.25
C PRO A 512 -19.55 2.35 54.78
N PRO A 513 -20.10 3.27 55.61
CA PRO A 513 -20.37 4.64 55.22
C PRO A 513 -19.19 5.57 55.49
N ARG A 514 -18.88 6.48 54.55
CA ARG A 514 -18.09 7.73 54.72
C ARG A 514 -18.01 8.39 53.34
N ARG A 515 -18.05 9.71 53.12
CA ARG A 515 -17.95 10.91 53.98
C ARG A 515 -18.54 12.07 53.16
N LYS A 516 -19.27 12.98 53.81
CA LYS A 516 -19.71 14.24 53.20
C LYS A 516 -18.48 15.10 52.87
N ALA A 517 -18.34 15.52 51.62
CA ALA A 517 -17.39 16.55 51.21
C ALA A 517 -18.15 17.80 50.74
N ALA A 518 -17.61 18.93 51.14
CA ALA A 518 -18.24 20.24 51.15
C ALA A 518 -18.44 20.84 49.76
N THR A 519 -19.54 21.58 49.67
CA THR A 519 -19.84 22.68 48.76
C THR A 519 -18.64 23.63 48.62
N PHE A 520 -18.23 23.88 47.38
CA PHE A 520 -17.55 25.13 47.01
C PHE A 520 -18.20 25.67 45.73
N GLY A 521 -18.79 26.85 45.85
CA GLY A 521 -19.28 27.65 44.73
C GLY A 521 -18.18 28.57 44.17
N ALA A 522 -18.36 28.94 42.90
CA ALA A 522 -17.80 30.07 42.15
C ALA A 522 -17.83 29.68 40.67
N THR A 523 -18.20 30.47 39.66
CA THR A 523 -18.52 31.89 39.55
C THR A 523 -19.04 32.09 38.11
N SER A 524 -20.15 32.84 37.98
CA SER A 524 -20.37 33.90 36.98
C SER A 524 -19.52 33.89 35.68
N GLY A 525 -20.14 33.51 34.55
CA GLY A 525 -19.63 33.76 33.20
C GLY A 525 -20.66 34.53 32.36
N LYS A 526 -20.51 35.84 32.31
CA LYS A 526 -21.28 36.85 31.55
C LYS A 526 -21.20 36.54 30.05
N ARG A 527 -22.33 36.24 29.39
CA ARG A 527 -22.42 36.22 27.91
C ARG A 527 -22.81 37.59 27.40
N VAL A 528 -21.90 38.19 26.62
CA VAL A 528 -22.13 39.38 25.82
C VAL A 528 -22.91 38.96 24.57
N PHE A 529 -24.07 39.57 24.35
CA PHE A 529 -24.76 39.56 23.06
C PHE A 529 -23.98 40.46 22.10
N LEU A 530 -23.53 39.91 20.98
CA LEU A 530 -23.23 40.70 19.79
C LEU A 530 -24.36 40.48 18.79
N GLN A 531 -25.02 41.59 18.51
CA GLN A 531 -26.05 41.79 17.52
C GLN A 531 -25.32 42.26 16.25
N GLU A 532 -25.28 41.44 15.21
CA GLU A 532 -24.85 41.88 13.88
C GLU A 532 -26.08 42.16 13.03
N ASN A 533 -26.23 43.45 12.70
CA ASN A 533 -26.98 43.93 11.56
C ASN A 533 -26.12 43.71 10.31
N SER A 534 -26.69 43.05 9.29
CA SER A 534 -26.65 43.40 7.86
C SER A 534 -27.04 42.19 7.00
#